data_AF-A0A1Q8BN92-F1
#
_entry.id   AF-A0A1Q8BN92-F1
#
_cell.length_a   1.000
_cell.length_b   1.000
_cell.length_c   1.000
_cell.angle_alpha   90.00
_cell.angle_beta   90.00
_cell.angle_gamma   90.00
#
_symmetry.space_group_name_H-M   'P 1'
#
loop_
_entity.id
_entity.type
_entity.pdbx_description
1 polymer ?
#
loop_
_entity_poly.entity_id
_entity_poly.type
_entity_poly.pdbx_seq_one_letter_code
_entity_poly.pdbx_strand_id
1 'polypeptide(L)'
;MVATMSTLLVGDLPVASSWVRDLLPFALNVISPWSGEESGYANGTAYAMWDVGLQLSAWYALRWATCGDQQTCIDLAQKAWVRNYGRFLAYFVPATAKTSNPNTPTTDIGTPIGLFGDGFEERQLFEERSRFGKGYTYFAPSALGCWYVSNLAGEDFTRIEYLMSPPNTCAPNPAFPSGTANSLYLPSTGWMAMHSDLSYLPRTSVYFKSSPPPFGAYNHQSADQNAFVINAGGERLAIESGYYGTYDGYNTKHWQWWVKRTKSKNAITFDGGKGQIAFEHQPNPYQLANSRYGSIIQQLSTADYDIVTGDATDAYAGALTKAVRSVVYLRPSTVLLYDNLSSGTGRKWEWNIHALNPIAVIDSSSQIRITSGTESLCVDALAGPGGTFSPINGQDYSSWGSADEDDSSAAPSNPNAPVQYSGKFVSARPSTAAEFIALLRVGCVPTAASASKANGTWTVQIGDRIVTIGADGIVGVAQ
;
A
#
# COMPACT_ATOMS: atom_id res chain seq x y z
N MET A 1 23.63 1.75 13.76
CA MET A 1 24.77 0.90 14.19
C MET A 1 25.85 1.66 14.95
N VAL A 2 26.59 2.62 14.36
CA VAL A 2 27.68 3.34 15.08
C VAL A 2 27.22 4.00 16.39
N ALA A 3 26.02 4.59 16.40
CA ALA A 3 25.43 5.16 17.61
C ALA A 3 25.27 4.12 18.74
N THR A 4 24.70 2.95 18.48
CA THR A 4 24.60 1.86 19.47
C THR A 4 25.98 1.35 19.89
N MET A 5 26.90 1.12 18.94
CA MET A 5 28.26 0.68 19.25
C MET A 5 28.98 1.66 20.17
N SER A 6 28.77 2.96 19.97
CA SER A 6 29.39 3.99 20.80
C SER A 6 28.98 3.89 22.27
N THR A 7 27.72 3.52 22.57
CA THR A 7 27.26 3.32 23.95
C THR A 7 27.85 2.08 24.61
N LEU A 8 28.24 1.08 23.82
CA LEU A 8 28.87 -0.15 24.31
C LEU A 8 30.38 -0.02 24.51
N LEU A 9 31.03 0.94 23.83
CA LEU A 9 32.49 1.09 23.78
C LEU A 9 33.00 2.37 24.46
N VAL A 10 32.11 3.23 24.95
CA VAL A 10 32.50 4.45 25.66
C VAL A 10 33.27 4.08 26.94
N GLY A 11 34.45 4.67 27.11
CA GLY A 11 35.39 4.31 28.19
C GLY A 11 36.50 3.35 27.74
N ASP A 12 36.21 2.43 26.82
CA ASP A 12 37.17 1.44 26.32
C ASP A 12 37.86 1.89 25.02
N LEU A 13 37.11 2.54 24.13
CA LEU A 13 37.61 3.07 22.87
C LEU A 13 37.56 4.61 22.88
N PRO A 14 38.70 5.33 22.84
CA PRO A 14 38.71 6.79 22.96
C PRO A 14 37.79 7.53 21.98
N VAL A 15 37.71 7.07 20.72
CA VAL A 15 36.85 7.69 19.69
C VAL A 15 35.35 7.46 19.94
N ALA A 16 34.95 6.47 20.74
CA ALA A 16 33.54 6.24 21.05
C ALA A 16 32.91 7.42 21.80
N SER A 17 33.70 8.16 22.58
CA SER A 17 33.23 9.37 23.28
C SER A 17 32.74 10.46 22.31
N SER A 18 33.41 10.63 21.17
CA SER A 18 32.93 11.58 20.15
C SER A 18 31.71 11.04 19.42
N TRP A 19 31.62 9.73 19.17
CA TRP A 19 30.43 9.15 18.55
C TRP A 19 29.18 9.26 19.44
N VAL A 20 29.30 9.02 20.75
CA VAL A 20 28.18 9.24 21.69
C VAL A 20 27.74 10.70 21.66
N ARG A 21 28.68 11.64 21.70
CA ARG A 21 28.36 13.08 21.70
C ARG A 21 27.77 13.57 20.38
N ASP A 22 28.35 13.15 19.26
CA ASP A 22 28.12 13.78 17.95
C ASP A 22 27.13 12.99 17.06
N LEU A 23 27.04 11.66 17.20
CA LEU A 23 26.24 10.79 16.32
C LEU A 23 24.97 10.24 16.98
N LEU A 24 25.02 9.92 18.28
CA LEU A 24 23.87 9.34 18.97
C LEU A 24 22.65 10.27 18.95
N PRO A 25 22.76 11.59 19.21
CA PRO A 25 21.61 12.49 19.10
C PRO A 25 21.00 12.48 17.69
N PHE A 26 21.82 12.51 16.65
CA PHE A 26 21.33 12.43 15.27
C PHE A 26 20.58 11.13 15.01
N ALA A 27 21.17 9.98 15.35
CA ALA A 27 20.57 8.66 15.16
C ALA A 27 19.21 8.51 15.87
N LEU A 28 19.08 9.04 17.10
CA LEU A 28 17.82 9.02 17.85
C LEU A 28 16.75 9.92 17.23
N ASN A 29 17.15 11.02 16.60
CA ASN A 29 16.21 11.96 16.00
C ASN A 29 15.67 11.47 14.65
N VAL A 30 16.51 10.83 13.82
CA VAL A 30 16.13 10.44 12.45
C VAL A 30 15.24 9.20 12.35
N ILE A 31 15.08 8.38 13.39
CA ILE A 31 14.33 7.10 13.30
C ILE A 31 12.81 7.32 13.41
N SER A 32 11.97 7.08 12.41
CA SER A 32 12.24 6.74 11.02
C SER A 32 12.16 8.00 10.15
N PRO A 33 13.01 8.15 9.11
CA PRO A 33 12.92 9.28 8.19
C PRO A 33 11.79 9.10 7.16
N TRP A 34 11.11 7.95 7.17
CA TRP A 34 10.17 7.52 6.14
C TRP A 34 8.70 7.80 6.48
N SER A 35 8.42 8.56 7.54
CA SER A 35 7.07 9.06 7.89
C SER A 35 7.12 9.94 9.15
N GLY A 36 5.98 10.55 9.51
CA GLY A 36 5.80 11.32 10.73
C GLY A 36 5.41 10.46 11.93
N GLU A 37 5.15 11.12 13.06
CA GLU A 37 4.93 10.46 14.35
C GLU A 37 3.77 9.45 14.39
N GLU A 38 2.81 9.55 13.48
CA GLU A 38 1.67 8.63 13.35
C GLU A 38 2.05 7.20 12.95
N SER A 39 3.33 6.97 12.61
CA SER A 39 3.87 5.80 11.92
C SER A 39 3.68 5.82 10.41
N GLY A 40 3.68 4.67 9.77
CA GLY A 40 3.86 4.54 8.33
C GLY A 40 5.30 4.22 7.96
N TYR A 41 5.46 3.86 6.69
CA TYR A 41 6.77 3.71 6.09
C TYR A 41 6.64 3.96 4.59
N ALA A 42 7.15 5.09 4.14
CA ALA A 42 7.06 5.52 2.76
C ALA A 42 7.52 4.44 1.77
N ASN A 43 8.63 3.74 2.06
CA ASN A 43 9.23 2.77 1.13
C ASN A 43 8.46 1.44 0.97
N GLY A 44 7.26 1.31 1.53
CA GLY A 44 6.49 0.08 1.43
C GLY A 44 6.47 -0.73 2.72
N THR A 45 5.51 -1.64 2.83
CA THR A 45 5.39 -2.50 4.01
C THR A 45 6.54 -3.50 4.16
N ALA A 46 7.11 -3.97 3.05
CA ALA A 46 8.22 -4.93 3.07
C ALA A 46 9.47 -4.28 3.66
N TYR A 47 9.86 -3.12 3.12
CA TYR A 47 10.94 -2.31 3.67
C TYR A 47 10.69 -1.84 5.10
N ALA A 48 9.44 -1.53 5.47
CA ALA A 48 9.11 -1.25 6.87
C ALA A 48 9.52 -2.40 7.79
N MET A 49 9.16 -3.64 7.42
CA MET A 49 9.48 -4.83 8.20
C MET A 49 10.98 -5.13 8.20
N TRP A 50 11.65 -5.08 7.05
CA TRP A 50 13.09 -5.33 6.97
C TRP A 50 13.89 -4.28 7.72
N ASP A 51 13.66 -2.99 7.48
CA ASP A 51 14.44 -1.93 8.08
C ASP A 51 14.21 -1.84 9.59
N VAL A 52 12.97 -1.94 10.06
CA VAL A 52 12.71 -1.97 11.51
C VAL A 52 13.24 -3.25 12.12
N GLY A 53 12.90 -4.39 11.53
CA GLY A 53 13.24 -5.72 11.99
C GLY A 53 14.74 -5.90 12.22
N LEU A 54 15.54 -5.58 11.20
CA LEU A 54 17.00 -5.70 11.26
C LEU A 54 17.64 -4.71 12.25
N GLN A 55 16.98 -3.60 12.60
CA GLN A 55 17.48 -2.64 13.59
C GLN A 55 17.10 -2.97 15.04
N LEU A 56 16.17 -3.92 15.25
CA LEU A 56 15.65 -4.26 16.58
C LEU A 56 16.78 -4.64 17.56
N SER A 57 17.71 -5.50 17.14
CA SER A 57 18.85 -5.92 17.95
C SER A 57 19.67 -4.72 18.46
N ALA A 58 19.89 -3.71 17.62
CA ALA A 58 20.60 -2.49 17.98
C ALA A 58 19.78 -1.59 18.93
N TRP A 59 18.45 -1.60 18.84
CA TRP A 59 17.57 -0.87 19.75
C TRP A 59 17.52 -1.53 21.13
N TYR A 60 17.48 -2.86 21.18
CA TYR A 60 17.53 -3.62 22.44
C TYR A 60 18.84 -3.37 23.17
N ALA A 61 19.97 -3.50 22.45
CA ALA A 61 21.29 -3.27 23.00
C ALA A 61 21.44 -1.85 23.55
N LEU A 62 20.92 -0.84 22.84
CA LEU A 62 20.92 0.54 23.31
C LEU A 62 20.12 0.70 24.61
N ARG A 63 18.91 0.13 24.68
CA ARG A 63 18.10 0.15 25.91
C ARG A 63 18.83 -0.52 27.06
N TRP A 64 19.34 -1.74 26.86
CA TRP A 64 20.00 -2.50 27.93
C TRP A 64 21.30 -1.87 28.42
N ALA A 65 22.09 -1.27 27.52
CA ALA A 65 23.33 -0.61 27.87
C ALA A 65 23.12 0.67 28.69
N THR A 66 21.95 1.30 28.59
CA THR A 66 21.71 2.65 29.11
C THR A 66 20.66 2.72 30.23
N CYS A 67 19.71 1.79 30.28
CA CYS A 67 18.58 1.80 31.20
C CYS A 67 18.82 1.06 32.52
N GLY A 68 20.01 1.23 33.12
CA GLY A 68 20.30 0.83 34.51
C GLY A 68 19.90 1.90 35.54
N ASP A 69 19.94 3.17 35.15
CA ASP A 69 19.42 4.33 35.87
C ASP A 69 18.40 5.06 34.99
N GLN A 70 17.34 5.59 35.58
CA GLN A 70 16.32 6.36 34.86
C GLN A 70 16.90 7.63 34.21
N GLN A 71 17.97 8.21 34.78
CA GLN A 71 18.57 9.44 34.25
C GLN A 71 19.35 9.22 32.94
N THR A 72 19.83 8.01 32.70
CA THR A 72 20.64 7.67 31.51
C THR A 72 19.91 6.79 30.52
N CYS A 73 18.67 6.38 30.83
CA CYS A 73 17.93 5.43 30.02
C CYS A 73 17.54 5.99 28.64
N ILE A 74 18.08 5.37 27.59
CA ILE A 74 17.73 5.67 26.20
C ILE A 74 16.80 4.57 25.71
N ASP A 75 15.51 4.86 25.76
CA ASP A 75 14.47 3.94 25.30
C ASP A 75 13.78 4.43 24.02
N LEU A 76 14.18 3.88 22.88
CA LEU A 76 13.56 4.18 21.59
C LEU A 76 12.07 3.80 21.51
N ALA A 77 11.57 2.89 22.35
CA ALA A 77 10.14 2.63 22.40
C ALA A 77 9.33 3.83 22.88
N GLN A 78 9.95 4.83 23.51
CA GLN A 78 9.30 6.09 23.87
C GLN A 78 9.28 7.11 22.72
N LYS A 79 9.85 6.82 21.55
CA LYS A 79 9.71 7.71 20.39
C LYS A 79 8.33 7.54 19.79
N ALA A 80 7.67 8.64 19.44
CA ALA A 80 6.27 8.63 18.99
C ALA A 80 6.06 7.71 17.77
N TRP A 81 6.93 7.82 16.77
CA TRP A 81 6.94 6.92 15.60
C TRP A 81 7.02 5.44 16.00
N VAL A 82 7.95 5.10 16.90
CA VAL A 82 8.17 3.72 17.37
C VAL A 82 6.97 3.22 18.15
N ARG A 83 6.37 4.01 19.05
CA ARG A 83 5.12 3.61 19.76
C ARG A 83 3.97 3.31 18.81
N ASN A 84 3.92 4.03 17.69
CA ASN A 84 2.82 3.94 16.75
C ASN A 84 3.03 2.83 15.71
N TYR A 85 4.25 2.29 15.52
CA TYR A 85 4.53 1.27 14.50
C TYR A 85 3.66 0.01 14.56
N GLY A 86 3.23 -0.42 15.76
CA GLY A 86 2.29 -1.54 15.91
C GLY A 86 0.95 -1.30 15.22
N ARG A 87 0.50 -0.03 15.10
CA ARG A 87 -0.70 0.32 14.34
C ARG A 87 -0.48 0.15 12.83
N PHE A 88 0.69 0.54 12.32
CA PHE A 88 1.00 0.36 10.90
C PHE A 88 0.99 -1.12 10.54
N LEU A 89 1.61 -1.97 11.38
CA LEU A 89 1.57 -3.42 11.21
C LEU A 89 0.13 -3.95 11.20
N ALA A 90 -0.70 -3.61 12.19
CA ALA A 90 -2.05 -4.16 12.29
C ALA A 90 -2.95 -3.82 11.08
N TYR A 91 -2.83 -2.62 10.53
CA TYR A 91 -3.69 -2.14 9.43
C TYR A 91 -3.13 -2.48 8.04
N PHE A 92 -1.82 -2.32 7.81
CA PHE A 92 -1.23 -2.46 6.47
C PHE A 92 -0.48 -3.78 6.26
N VAL A 93 -0.26 -4.55 7.32
CA VAL A 93 0.45 -5.84 7.26
C VAL A 93 -0.45 -6.90 7.90
N PRO A 94 -1.52 -7.37 7.25
CA PRO A 94 -2.49 -8.26 7.87
C PRO A 94 -1.86 -9.53 8.48
N ALA A 95 -2.32 -9.97 9.65
CA ALA A 95 -1.75 -11.13 10.30
C ALA A 95 -2.09 -12.43 9.54
N THR A 96 -1.13 -13.36 9.50
CA THR A 96 -1.39 -14.75 9.11
C THR A 96 -1.75 -15.56 10.34
N ALA A 97 -2.80 -16.38 10.28
CA ALA A 97 -3.18 -17.24 11.40
C ALA A 97 -2.35 -18.53 11.49
N LYS A 98 -2.28 -19.08 12.71
CA LYS A 98 -1.78 -20.44 12.97
C LYS A 98 -2.65 -21.47 12.22
N THR A 99 -2.08 -22.22 11.28
CA THR A 99 -2.71 -23.47 10.84
C THR A 99 -2.49 -24.55 11.90
N SER A 100 -3.46 -25.44 12.09
CA SER A 100 -3.32 -26.61 12.97
C SER A 100 -2.44 -27.72 12.36
N ASN A 101 -1.97 -27.55 11.12
CA ASN A 101 -1.19 -28.55 10.38
C ASN A 101 0.07 -27.91 9.77
N PRO A 102 1.29 -28.27 10.24
CA PRO A 102 2.55 -27.74 9.75
C PRO A 102 2.88 -28.13 8.29
N ASN A 103 2.14 -29.07 7.69
CA ASN A 103 2.33 -29.54 6.31
C ASN A 103 1.26 -29.03 5.33
N THR A 104 0.30 -28.21 5.77
CA THR A 104 -0.64 -27.56 4.84
C THR A 104 -0.01 -26.25 4.39
N PRO A 105 0.10 -25.96 3.07
CA PRO A 105 0.37 -24.61 2.61
C PRO A 105 -0.62 -23.69 3.31
N THR A 106 -0.12 -22.71 4.05
CA THR A 106 -0.95 -21.89 4.92
C THR A 106 -2.09 -21.30 4.10
N THR A 107 -3.34 -21.60 4.49
CA THR A 107 -4.46 -20.79 4.04
C THR A 107 -4.32 -19.47 4.78
N ASP A 108 -3.69 -18.54 4.11
CA ASP A 108 -3.25 -17.26 4.63
C ASP A 108 -4.47 -16.34 4.84
N ILE A 109 -5.26 -16.61 5.90
CA ILE A 109 -6.60 -16.02 6.07
C ILE A 109 -6.64 -14.49 6.18
N GLY A 110 -5.51 -13.82 6.40
CA GLY A 110 -5.41 -12.35 6.44
C GLY A 110 -4.91 -11.69 5.17
N THR A 111 -4.51 -12.44 4.12
CA THR A 111 -3.79 -11.91 2.95
C THR A 111 -2.46 -11.21 3.33
N PRO A 112 -1.49 -11.96 3.90
CA PRO A 112 -0.28 -11.44 4.49
C PRO A 112 0.81 -11.17 3.43
N ILE A 113 0.48 -10.38 2.43
CA ILE A 113 1.45 -9.81 1.50
C ILE A 113 1.75 -8.35 1.86
N GLY A 114 2.76 -7.78 1.24
CA GLY A 114 3.03 -6.36 1.37
C GLY A 114 2.04 -5.50 0.56
N LEU A 115 2.12 -4.20 0.77
CA LEU A 115 1.36 -3.17 0.07
C LEU A 115 2.31 -2.04 -0.30
N PHE A 116 2.22 -1.62 -1.57
CA PHE A 116 2.97 -0.51 -2.18
C PHE A 116 4.50 -0.58 -2.02
N GLY A 117 5.20 0.04 -2.95
CA GLY A 117 6.67 0.07 -2.96
C GLY A 117 7.33 -1.31 -3.10
N ASP A 118 8.65 -1.35 -3.22
CA ASP A 118 9.38 -2.58 -3.53
C ASP A 118 9.13 -3.71 -2.51
N GLY A 119 8.99 -4.94 -3.02
CA GLY A 119 8.72 -6.14 -2.23
C GLY A 119 7.25 -6.33 -1.82
N PHE A 120 6.31 -5.57 -2.39
CA PHE A 120 4.88 -5.67 -2.07
C PHE A 120 4.31 -7.09 -2.32
N GLU A 121 4.83 -7.83 -3.29
CA GLU A 121 4.36 -9.16 -3.66
C GLU A 121 5.07 -10.31 -2.93
N GLU A 122 6.08 -10.01 -2.11
CA GLU A 122 6.94 -11.00 -1.47
C GLU A 122 6.18 -11.88 -0.47
N ARG A 123 6.34 -13.19 -0.63
CA ARG A 123 5.75 -14.19 0.29
C ARG A 123 6.69 -14.57 1.42
N GLN A 124 8.00 -14.28 1.29
CA GLN A 124 9.01 -14.53 2.33
C GLN A 124 8.73 -13.76 3.62
N LEU A 125 7.87 -12.74 3.55
CA LEU A 125 7.38 -11.98 4.68
C LEU A 125 6.65 -12.84 5.74
N PHE A 126 6.29 -14.10 5.48
CA PHE A 126 5.59 -14.91 6.48
C PHE A 126 6.39 -15.07 7.79
N GLU A 127 7.63 -15.57 7.72
CA GLU A 127 8.46 -15.76 8.91
C GLU A 127 8.98 -14.43 9.47
N GLU A 128 9.38 -13.52 8.57
CA GLU A 128 9.87 -12.18 8.93
C GLU A 128 8.83 -11.34 9.67
N ARG A 129 7.58 -11.32 9.19
CA ARG A 129 6.46 -10.64 9.87
C ARG A 129 6.27 -11.18 11.27
N SER A 130 6.36 -12.49 11.44
CA SER A 130 6.21 -13.13 12.75
C SER A 130 7.35 -12.78 13.69
N ARG A 131 8.62 -12.91 13.27
CA ARG A 131 9.76 -12.56 14.15
C ARG A 131 9.84 -11.07 14.42
N PHE A 132 9.73 -10.22 13.39
CA PHE A 132 9.90 -8.77 13.52
C PHE A 132 8.70 -8.16 14.22
N GLY A 133 7.48 -8.60 13.92
CA GLY A 133 6.28 -8.15 14.60
C GLY A 133 6.31 -8.45 16.09
N LYS A 134 6.67 -9.70 16.48
CA LYS A 134 6.80 -10.10 17.89
C LYS A 134 7.95 -9.36 18.58
N GLY A 135 9.14 -9.35 18.00
CA GLY A 135 10.30 -8.66 18.55
C GLY A 135 10.03 -7.17 18.80
N TYR A 136 9.48 -6.46 17.80
CA TYR A 136 9.05 -5.08 17.94
C TYR A 136 8.00 -4.91 19.05
N THR A 137 6.97 -5.75 19.09
CA THR A 137 5.87 -5.60 20.05
C THR A 137 6.32 -5.85 21.48
N TYR A 138 7.24 -6.78 21.72
CA TYR A 138 7.81 -6.99 23.05
C TYR A 138 8.71 -5.82 23.46
N PHE A 139 9.32 -5.15 22.50
CA PHE A 139 10.08 -3.93 22.74
C PHE A 139 9.21 -2.70 23.02
N ALA A 140 8.16 -2.48 22.23
CA ALA A 140 7.23 -1.34 22.32
C ALA A 140 5.77 -1.83 22.40
N PRO A 141 5.33 -2.39 23.55
CA PRO A 141 4.03 -3.01 23.66
C PRO A 141 2.90 -1.99 23.58
N SER A 142 1.81 -2.39 22.92
CA SER A 142 0.52 -1.69 22.91
C SER A 142 -0.60 -2.72 22.89
N ALA A 143 -1.81 -2.36 23.31
CA ALA A 143 -2.94 -3.30 23.31
C ALA A 143 -3.22 -3.86 21.90
N LEU A 144 -3.20 -3.00 20.87
CA LEU A 144 -3.39 -3.40 19.48
C LEU A 144 -2.22 -4.24 18.95
N GLY A 145 -0.98 -3.85 19.26
CA GLY A 145 0.21 -4.62 18.88
C GLY A 145 0.21 -6.02 19.49
N CYS A 146 -0.11 -6.14 20.78
CA CYS A 146 -0.24 -7.40 21.50
C CYS A 146 -1.31 -8.31 20.88
N TRP A 147 -2.49 -7.76 20.55
CA TRP A 147 -3.52 -8.50 19.81
C TRP A 147 -3.00 -8.96 18.45
N TYR A 148 -2.40 -8.06 17.67
CA TYR A 148 -1.89 -8.37 16.33
C TYR A 148 -0.88 -9.52 16.36
N VAL A 149 0.16 -9.44 17.20
CA VAL A 149 1.20 -10.50 17.26
C VAL A 149 0.72 -11.80 17.89
N SER A 150 -0.37 -11.78 18.66
CA SER A 150 -0.99 -13.00 19.17
C SER A 150 -1.57 -13.88 18.05
N ASN A 151 -1.92 -13.27 16.91
CA ASN A 151 -2.42 -13.97 15.73
C ASN A 151 -1.29 -14.54 14.86
N LEU A 152 -0.06 -14.02 14.98
CA LEU A 152 1.09 -14.42 14.15
C LEU A 152 1.67 -15.79 14.54
N ALA A 153 2.22 -16.48 13.54
CA ALA A 153 2.77 -17.83 13.65
C ALA A 153 3.99 -18.04 12.74
N GLY A 154 4.78 -19.08 13.01
CA GLY A 154 5.87 -19.49 12.13
C GLY A 154 7.17 -18.71 12.30
N GLU A 155 7.33 -17.98 13.41
CA GLU A 155 8.60 -17.36 13.77
C GLU A 155 9.72 -18.40 13.96
N ASP A 156 10.93 -18.06 13.51
CA ASP A 156 12.14 -18.79 13.83
C ASP A 156 12.78 -18.23 15.11
N PHE A 157 12.65 -18.98 16.21
CA PHE A 157 13.15 -18.59 17.53
C PHE A 157 14.68 -18.48 17.62
N THR A 158 15.43 -18.98 16.63
CA THR A 158 16.90 -18.90 16.60
C THR A 158 17.42 -17.57 16.07
N ARG A 159 16.53 -16.72 15.56
CA ARG A 159 16.87 -15.43 14.95
C ARG A 159 17.15 -14.38 16.01
N ILE A 160 18.21 -13.60 15.81
CA ILE A 160 18.74 -12.68 16.83
C ILE A 160 17.73 -11.61 17.25
N GLU A 161 16.87 -11.17 16.32
CA GLU A 161 15.84 -10.16 16.53
C GLU A 161 14.73 -10.66 17.46
N TYR A 162 14.51 -11.97 17.51
CA TYR A 162 13.61 -12.62 18.45
C TYR A 162 14.33 -13.04 19.73
N LEU A 163 15.49 -13.68 19.60
CA LEU A 163 16.29 -14.20 20.73
C LEU A 163 16.68 -13.11 21.73
N MET A 164 17.01 -11.91 21.22
CA MET A 164 17.32 -10.75 22.06
C MET A 164 16.10 -9.87 22.36
N SER A 165 14.89 -10.25 21.96
CA SER A 165 13.73 -9.41 22.28
C SER A 165 13.51 -9.31 23.79
N PRO A 166 13.02 -8.17 24.30
CA PRO A 166 12.62 -8.07 25.70
C PRO A 166 11.56 -9.11 26.08
N PRO A 167 11.41 -9.44 27.38
CA PRO A 167 10.37 -10.37 27.82
C PRO A 167 8.98 -9.92 27.35
N ASN A 168 8.18 -10.88 26.87
CA ASN A 168 6.80 -10.63 26.48
C ASN A 168 5.97 -10.19 27.71
N THR A 169 5.43 -8.98 27.64
CA THR A 169 4.56 -8.39 28.68
C THR A 169 3.08 -8.36 28.29
N CYS A 170 2.73 -8.85 27.10
CA CYS A 170 1.34 -8.97 26.67
C CYS A 170 0.57 -9.97 27.54
N ALA A 171 -0.73 -9.73 27.72
CA ALA A 171 -1.61 -10.67 28.40
C ALA A 171 -1.64 -12.04 27.66
N PRO A 172 -1.85 -13.18 28.36
CA PRO A 172 -1.84 -14.52 27.75
C PRO A 172 -2.84 -14.76 26.61
N ASN A 173 -3.85 -13.90 26.44
CA ASN A 173 -4.74 -13.87 25.27
C ASN A 173 -5.24 -12.43 25.09
N PRO A 174 -4.49 -11.55 24.39
CA PRO A 174 -4.86 -10.15 24.26
C PRO A 174 -6.14 -10.02 23.44
N ALA A 175 -7.17 -9.39 24.02
CA ALA A 175 -8.38 -9.07 23.28
C ALA A 175 -8.13 -7.94 22.28
N PHE A 176 -8.92 -7.91 21.20
CA PHE A 176 -8.94 -6.76 20.29
C PHE A 176 -9.39 -5.50 21.08
N PRO A 177 -8.64 -4.39 21.04
CA PRO A 177 -8.98 -3.22 21.86
C PRO A 177 -10.29 -2.58 21.41
N SER A 178 -11.23 -2.39 22.34
CA SER A 178 -12.50 -1.73 22.08
C SER A 178 -12.30 -0.31 21.55
N GLY A 179 -13.12 0.12 20.59
CA GLY A 179 -13.05 1.47 20.01
C GLY A 179 -11.91 1.65 19.00
N THR A 180 -11.15 0.59 18.68
CA THR A 180 -10.22 0.63 17.54
C THR A 180 -11.03 0.84 16.25
N ALA A 181 -10.66 1.86 15.47
CA ALA A 181 -11.30 2.14 14.20
C ALA A 181 -11.05 1.01 13.19
N ASN A 182 -11.93 0.88 12.20
CA ASN A 182 -11.72 -0.05 11.08
C ASN A 182 -10.88 0.56 9.96
N SER A 183 -10.41 1.80 10.13
CA SER A 183 -9.64 2.51 9.11
C SER A 183 -8.53 3.33 9.75
N LEU A 184 -7.44 3.53 9.00
CA LEU A 184 -6.28 4.29 9.43
C LEU A 184 -5.75 5.11 8.26
N TYR A 185 -5.73 6.43 8.44
CA TYR A 185 -5.06 7.38 7.56
C TYR A 185 -3.70 7.78 8.13
N LEU A 186 -2.67 7.76 7.29
CA LEU A 186 -1.30 8.15 7.60
C LEU A 186 -0.92 9.37 6.75
N PRO A 187 -1.06 10.61 7.27
CA PRO A 187 -0.87 11.82 6.47
C PRO A 187 0.52 11.99 5.88
N SER A 188 1.59 11.62 6.60
CA SER A 188 2.95 11.81 6.11
C SER A 188 3.26 10.94 4.91
N THR A 189 2.71 9.73 4.84
CA THR A 189 2.91 8.82 3.70
C THR A 189 1.81 8.96 2.65
N GLY A 190 0.66 9.56 3.00
CA GLY A 190 -0.50 9.65 2.13
C GLY A 190 -1.17 8.31 1.89
N TRP A 191 -1.24 7.45 2.92
CA TRP A 191 -1.82 6.11 2.83
C TRP A 191 -3.09 6.01 3.66
N MET A 192 -4.08 5.28 3.16
CA MET A 192 -5.27 4.94 3.93
C MET A 192 -5.59 3.45 3.79
N ALA A 193 -5.77 2.79 4.93
CA ALA A 193 -6.33 1.44 5.03
C ALA A 193 -7.78 1.54 5.49
N MET A 194 -8.66 0.78 4.85
CA MET A 194 -10.09 0.72 5.13
C MET A 194 -10.52 -0.74 5.21
N HIS A 195 -11.04 -1.18 6.35
CA HIS A 195 -11.39 -2.57 6.59
C HIS A 195 -12.89 -2.72 6.89
N SER A 196 -13.47 -3.86 6.51
CA SER A 196 -14.84 -4.23 6.93
C SER A 196 -14.94 -4.40 8.44
N ASP A 197 -14.00 -5.16 9.02
CA ASP A 197 -13.82 -5.32 10.46
C ASP A 197 -12.35 -5.68 10.72
N LEU A 198 -11.58 -4.78 11.32
CA LEU A 198 -10.15 -5.00 11.56
C LEU A 198 -9.89 -6.19 12.50
N SER A 199 -10.82 -6.51 13.40
CA SER A 199 -10.70 -7.63 14.34
C SER A 199 -10.86 -9.00 13.67
N TYR A 200 -11.47 -9.03 12.48
CA TYR A 200 -11.73 -10.24 11.71
C TYR A 200 -10.64 -10.47 10.67
N LEU A 201 -9.89 -11.58 10.75
CA LEU A 201 -8.77 -11.80 9.82
C LEU A 201 -9.19 -11.96 8.35
N PRO A 202 -10.24 -12.74 8.00
CA PRO A 202 -10.75 -12.86 6.63
C PRO A 202 -11.53 -11.64 6.09
N ARG A 203 -11.38 -10.48 6.73
CA ARG A 203 -12.05 -9.22 6.33
C ARG A 203 -11.74 -8.81 4.90
N THR A 204 -12.66 -8.07 4.30
CA THR A 204 -12.35 -7.19 3.16
C THR A 204 -11.50 -6.01 3.62
N SER A 205 -10.43 -5.72 2.87
CA SER A 205 -9.53 -4.59 3.07
C SER A 205 -9.30 -3.86 1.77
N VAL A 206 -9.45 -2.54 1.81
CA VAL A 206 -9.22 -1.61 0.71
C VAL A 206 -8.10 -0.66 1.12
N TYR A 207 -7.09 -0.54 0.27
CA TYR A 207 -5.95 0.33 0.51
C TYR A 207 -5.87 1.38 -0.59
N PHE A 208 -5.49 2.59 -0.22
CA PHE A 208 -5.33 3.72 -1.14
C PHE A 208 -4.06 4.49 -0.84
N LYS A 209 -3.37 4.95 -1.89
CA LYS A 209 -2.14 5.73 -1.78
C LYS A 209 -2.21 6.99 -2.65
N SER A 210 -1.91 8.14 -2.07
CA SER A 210 -1.58 9.38 -2.78
C SER A 210 -0.60 10.18 -1.93
N SER A 211 0.69 10.00 -2.23
CA SER A 211 1.83 10.27 -1.34
C SER A 211 2.36 11.70 -1.52
N PRO A 212 2.32 12.54 -0.47
CA PRO A 212 2.80 13.92 -0.52
C PRO A 212 4.33 14.02 -0.53
N PRO A 213 4.88 15.24 -0.74
CA PRO A 213 6.27 15.52 -0.46
C PRO A 213 6.65 15.12 0.99
N PRO A 214 7.86 14.60 1.21
CA PRO A 214 8.95 14.47 0.24
C PRO A 214 8.94 13.13 -0.53
N PHE A 215 7.92 12.29 -0.37
CA PHE A 215 8.01 10.89 -0.78
C PHE A 215 7.57 10.62 -2.22
N GLY A 216 6.32 10.87 -2.61
CA GLY A 216 5.89 10.73 -4.01
C GLY A 216 6.22 9.37 -4.62
N ALA A 217 7.09 9.33 -5.64
CA ALA A 217 7.62 8.10 -6.25
C ALA A 217 9.11 7.83 -5.91
N TYR A 218 9.64 8.51 -4.89
CA TYR A 218 11.06 8.46 -4.49
C TYR A 218 11.47 7.13 -3.87
N ASN A 219 12.71 6.71 -4.16
CA ASN A 219 13.35 5.52 -3.60
C ASN A 219 12.54 4.25 -3.88
N HIS A 220 12.19 3.45 -2.87
CA HIS A 220 11.44 2.20 -3.07
C HIS A 220 9.93 2.41 -3.34
N GLN A 221 9.44 3.65 -3.41
CA GLN A 221 8.05 3.92 -3.86
C GLN A 221 7.90 3.70 -5.37
N SER A 222 6.66 3.65 -5.88
CA SER A 222 6.39 3.58 -7.32
C SER A 222 5.64 4.82 -7.83
N ALA A 223 5.46 4.93 -9.15
CA ALA A 223 4.60 5.94 -9.77
C ALA A 223 3.11 5.53 -9.67
N ASP A 224 2.62 5.38 -8.45
CA ASP A 224 1.36 4.73 -8.05
C ASP A 224 0.44 5.68 -7.24
N GLN A 225 0.52 6.99 -7.49
CA GLN A 225 -0.38 7.94 -6.84
C GLN A 225 -1.83 7.70 -7.31
N ASN A 226 -2.79 7.82 -6.39
CA ASN A 226 -4.19 7.44 -6.57
C ASN A 226 -4.41 5.95 -6.92
N ALA A 227 -3.45 5.07 -6.67
CA ALA A 227 -3.63 3.62 -6.81
C ALA A 227 -4.42 3.04 -5.62
N PHE A 228 -5.10 1.92 -5.87
CA PHE A 228 -5.79 1.15 -4.84
C PHE A 228 -5.46 -0.34 -4.89
N VAL A 229 -5.64 -1.03 -3.77
CA VAL A 229 -5.52 -2.50 -3.64
C VAL A 229 -6.74 -3.03 -2.88
N ILE A 230 -7.27 -4.19 -3.28
CA ILE A 230 -8.41 -4.83 -2.61
C ILE A 230 -8.10 -6.30 -2.34
N ASN A 231 -8.20 -6.68 -1.07
CA ASN A 231 -8.10 -8.05 -0.59
C ASN A 231 -9.36 -8.43 0.19
N ALA A 232 -9.73 -9.70 0.20
CA ALA A 232 -10.84 -10.21 1.01
C ALA A 232 -10.64 -11.70 1.28
N GLY A 233 -11.08 -12.21 2.44
CA GLY A 233 -11.12 -13.65 2.70
C GLY A 233 -9.76 -14.38 2.64
N GLY A 234 -8.65 -13.67 2.82
CA GLY A 234 -7.31 -14.23 2.59
C GLY A 234 -6.82 -14.14 1.14
N GLU A 235 -7.65 -13.66 0.23
CA GLU A 235 -7.43 -13.64 -1.21
C GLU A 235 -7.11 -12.23 -1.74
N ARG A 236 -6.27 -12.19 -2.78
CA ARG A 236 -5.86 -10.96 -3.48
C ARG A 236 -6.75 -10.74 -4.70
N LEU A 237 -7.57 -9.69 -4.70
CA LEU A 237 -8.55 -9.44 -5.75
C LEU A 237 -8.07 -8.38 -6.74
N ALA A 238 -7.78 -7.15 -6.28
CA ALA A 238 -7.16 -6.11 -7.10
C ALA A 238 -5.76 -5.81 -6.55
N ILE A 239 -4.72 -6.12 -7.31
CA ILE A 239 -3.33 -6.10 -6.84
C ILE A 239 -2.53 -4.94 -7.42
N GLU A 240 -1.39 -4.61 -6.82
CA GLU A 240 -0.27 -4.09 -7.62
C GLU A 240 0.37 -5.25 -8.39
N SER A 241 0.75 -5.01 -9.63
CA SER A 241 1.36 -6.03 -10.48
C SER A 241 2.86 -5.84 -10.65
N GLY A 242 3.54 -6.94 -10.94
CA GLY A 242 4.98 -7.03 -11.06
C GLY A 242 5.64 -7.87 -9.98
N TYR A 243 6.97 -7.90 -10.04
CA TYR A 243 7.87 -8.74 -9.27
C TYR A 243 9.14 -7.97 -8.88
N TYR A 244 9.58 -8.24 -7.67
CA TYR A 244 10.81 -7.81 -7.03
C TYR A 244 11.39 -9.02 -6.27
N GLY A 245 12.63 -8.91 -5.79
CA GLY A 245 13.34 -9.90 -4.96
C GLY A 245 13.29 -11.37 -5.42
N THR A 246 12.34 -12.18 -4.94
CA THR A 246 12.27 -13.62 -5.23
C THR A 246 12.22 -13.92 -6.74
N TYR A 247 11.51 -13.09 -7.51
CA TYR A 247 11.29 -13.30 -8.94
C TYR A 247 11.95 -12.23 -9.82
N ASP A 248 12.55 -11.19 -9.23
CA ASP A 248 13.30 -10.17 -9.97
C ASP A 248 14.31 -9.42 -9.09
N GLY A 249 14.90 -8.33 -9.55
CA GLY A 249 15.85 -7.55 -8.78
C GLY A 249 15.69 -6.05 -8.95
N TYR A 250 16.37 -5.33 -8.06
CA TYR A 250 16.54 -3.89 -8.17
C TYR A 250 17.18 -3.51 -9.52
N ASN A 251 16.67 -2.44 -10.13
CA ASN A 251 17.19 -1.85 -11.36
C ASN A 251 17.16 -2.73 -12.62
N THR A 252 16.45 -3.87 -12.60
CA THR A 252 16.19 -4.66 -13.81
C THR A 252 15.18 -3.97 -14.73
N LYS A 253 15.02 -4.46 -15.96
CA LYS A 253 14.04 -3.91 -16.90
C LYS A 253 12.61 -4.01 -16.38
N HIS A 254 12.25 -5.13 -15.79
CA HIS A 254 10.94 -5.31 -15.18
C HIS A 254 10.71 -4.31 -14.05
N TRP A 255 11.69 -4.14 -13.16
CA TRP A 255 11.58 -3.16 -12.08
C TRP A 255 11.39 -1.73 -12.63
N GLN A 256 12.28 -1.28 -13.52
CA GLN A 256 12.23 0.09 -14.08
C GLN A 256 10.98 0.36 -14.92
N TRP A 257 10.58 -0.58 -15.78
CA TRP A 257 9.62 -0.34 -16.86
C TRP A 257 8.27 -1.05 -16.66
N TRP A 258 8.10 -1.80 -15.57
CA TRP A 258 6.82 -2.35 -15.13
C TRP A 258 6.49 -1.95 -13.69
N VAL A 259 7.26 -2.45 -12.70
CA VAL A 259 6.96 -2.26 -11.26
C VAL A 259 6.87 -0.78 -10.89
N LYS A 260 7.84 0.03 -11.32
CA LYS A 260 7.89 1.45 -10.99
C LYS A 260 6.89 2.32 -11.75
N ARG A 261 6.19 1.78 -12.76
CA ARG A 261 5.35 2.55 -13.70
C ARG A 261 3.86 2.45 -13.35
N THR A 262 3.10 3.51 -13.60
CA THR A 262 1.64 3.57 -13.31
C THR A 262 0.83 2.48 -14.00
N LYS A 263 1.27 2.01 -15.17
CA LYS A 263 0.58 0.97 -15.94
C LYS A 263 0.51 -0.40 -15.24
N SER A 264 1.29 -0.63 -14.19
CA SER A 264 1.25 -1.85 -13.38
C SER A 264 0.35 -1.72 -12.14
N LYS A 265 -0.33 -0.57 -12.00
CA LYS A 265 -1.11 -0.16 -10.82
C LYS A 265 -2.58 -0.04 -11.19
N ASN A 266 -3.46 -0.25 -10.22
CA ASN A 266 -4.89 0.04 -10.37
C ASN A 266 -5.13 1.57 -10.37
N ALA A 267 -4.64 2.26 -11.41
CA ALA A 267 -4.57 3.71 -11.56
C ALA A 267 -4.88 4.13 -13.00
N ILE A 268 -4.87 5.44 -13.27
CA ILE A 268 -5.16 5.98 -14.59
C ILE A 268 -3.89 6.09 -15.44
N THR A 269 -3.97 5.60 -16.67
CA THR A 269 -3.00 5.89 -17.74
C THR A 269 -3.70 6.51 -18.94
N PHE A 270 -2.93 6.89 -19.95
CA PHE A 270 -3.44 7.41 -21.22
C PHE A 270 -2.50 7.08 -22.38
N ASP A 271 -3.03 7.22 -23.60
CA ASP A 271 -2.27 7.14 -24.86
C ASP A 271 -1.33 5.91 -24.93
N GLY A 272 -1.86 4.73 -24.57
CA GLY A 272 -1.11 3.48 -24.61
C GLY A 272 -0.21 3.27 -23.39
N GLY A 273 -0.73 3.48 -22.17
CA GLY A 273 -0.01 3.16 -20.93
C GLY A 273 0.90 4.25 -20.37
N LYS A 274 0.90 5.46 -20.94
CA LYS A 274 1.61 6.61 -20.35
C LYS A 274 0.96 7.00 -19.03
N GLY A 275 1.78 7.33 -18.05
CA GLY A 275 1.33 7.59 -16.69
C GLY A 275 2.17 8.63 -15.97
N GLN A 276 2.28 8.47 -14.66
CA GLN A 276 3.03 9.33 -13.77
C GLN A 276 4.54 9.13 -13.95
N ILE A 277 5.32 10.13 -13.55
CA ILE A 277 6.79 10.08 -13.65
C ILE A 277 7.37 9.32 -12.45
N ALA A 278 7.98 8.17 -12.72
CA ALA A 278 8.80 7.46 -11.74
C ALA A 278 10.09 8.23 -11.44
N PHE A 279 10.61 8.15 -10.21
CA PHE A 279 11.78 8.92 -9.78
C PHE A 279 13.02 8.64 -10.64
N GLU A 280 13.27 7.38 -10.97
CA GLU A 280 14.40 6.90 -11.75
C GLU A 280 14.31 7.30 -13.23
N HIS A 281 13.20 7.91 -13.64
CA HIS A 281 12.95 8.35 -15.01
C HIS A 281 12.92 9.87 -15.13
N GLN A 282 13.39 10.55 -14.09
CA GLN A 282 13.63 12.00 -14.11
C GLN A 282 14.93 12.32 -14.85
N PRO A 283 15.11 13.58 -15.29
CA PRO A 283 16.39 14.03 -15.85
C PRO A 283 17.56 13.74 -14.90
N ASN A 284 18.65 13.20 -15.43
CA ASN A 284 19.90 12.94 -14.71
C ASN A 284 20.72 14.24 -14.57
N PRO A 285 21.27 14.58 -13.38
CA PRO A 285 21.17 13.87 -12.09
C PRO A 285 19.78 13.98 -11.48
N TYR A 286 19.30 12.85 -10.93
CA TYR A 286 18.04 12.79 -10.20
C TYR A 286 18.08 13.77 -9.03
N GLN A 287 17.07 14.63 -8.93
CA GLN A 287 16.98 15.64 -7.88
C GLN A 287 15.65 15.49 -7.16
N LEU A 288 15.69 15.39 -5.83
CA LEU A 288 14.50 15.34 -5.00
C LEU A 288 13.55 16.50 -5.29
N ALA A 289 14.07 17.70 -5.59
CA ALA A 289 13.28 18.87 -5.97
C ALA A 289 12.44 18.70 -7.26
N ASN A 290 12.79 17.73 -8.12
CA ASN A 290 12.05 17.40 -9.34
C ASN A 290 11.08 16.23 -9.14
N SER A 291 11.01 15.68 -7.92
CA SER A 291 10.06 14.63 -7.60
C SER A 291 8.64 15.12 -7.73
N ARG A 292 7.78 14.19 -8.13
CA ARG A 292 6.37 14.43 -8.38
C ARG A 292 5.54 13.63 -7.40
N TYR A 293 4.42 14.21 -6.99
CA TYR A 293 3.72 13.80 -5.79
C TYR A 293 2.23 13.67 -6.01
N GLY A 294 1.59 12.92 -5.11
CA GLY A 294 0.14 12.97 -4.90
C GLY A 294 -0.17 13.68 -3.58
N SER A 295 -1.43 13.65 -3.17
CA SER A 295 -1.86 14.07 -1.84
C SER A 295 -3.25 13.52 -1.55
N ILE A 296 -3.57 13.30 -0.28
CA ILE A 296 -4.95 13.05 0.14
C ILE A 296 -5.59 14.39 0.51
N ILE A 297 -6.65 14.77 -0.22
CA ILE A 297 -7.36 16.05 -0.08
C ILE A 297 -8.71 15.92 0.65
N GLN A 298 -9.21 14.69 0.80
CA GLN A 298 -10.37 14.38 1.64
C GLN A 298 -10.16 13.01 2.28
N GLN A 299 -10.50 12.88 3.56
CA GLN A 299 -10.66 11.59 4.21
C GLN A 299 -11.78 11.66 5.24
N LEU A 300 -12.54 10.57 5.38
CA LEU A 300 -13.57 10.42 6.40
C LEU A 300 -13.72 8.93 6.72
N SER A 301 -13.85 8.60 8.00
CA SER A 301 -14.20 7.26 8.46
C SER A 301 -15.37 7.30 9.41
N THR A 302 -16.35 6.42 9.16
CA THR A 302 -17.52 6.19 10.00
C THR A 302 -17.64 4.70 10.31
N ALA A 303 -18.69 4.29 11.04
CA ALA A 303 -18.97 2.87 11.24
C ALA A 303 -19.35 2.16 9.92
N ASP A 304 -20.13 2.81 9.06
CA ASP A 304 -20.73 2.17 7.89
C ASP A 304 -19.92 2.35 6.60
N TYR A 305 -19.12 3.41 6.52
CA TYR A 305 -18.36 3.72 5.32
C TYR A 305 -17.09 4.54 5.59
N ASP A 306 -16.20 4.53 4.59
CA ASP A 306 -15.04 5.39 4.48
C ASP A 306 -15.05 6.17 3.16
N ILE A 307 -14.41 7.34 3.16
CA ILE A 307 -14.15 8.15 1.98
C ILE A 307 -12.67 8.51 1.98
N VAL A 308 -12.03 8.42 0.82
CA VAL A 308 -10.72 9.02 0.58
C VAL A 308 -10.66 9.62 -0.82
N THR A 309 -10.19 10.85 -0.93
CA THR A 309 -9.95 11.52 -2.21
C THR A 309 -8.50 11.92 -2.31
N GLY A 310 -7.85 11.49 -3.38
CA GLY A 310 -6.48 11.86 -3.71
C GLY A 310 -6.38 12.75 -4.94
N ASP A 311 -5.44 13.69 -4.92
CA ASP A 311 -5.04 14.49 -6.07
C ASP A 311 -3.62 14.10 -6.49
N ALA A 312 -3.51 13.49 -7.66
CA ALA A 312 -2.27 13.06 -8.28
C ALA A 312 -1.84 13.96 -9.45
N THR A 313 -2.41 15.15 -9.59
CA THR A 313 -2.19 16.01 -10.78
C THR A 313 -0.71 16.30 -11.01
N ASP A 314 0.05 16.64 -9.96
CA ASP A 314 1.50 16.88 -10.08
C ASP A 314 2.28 15.62 -10.49
N ALA A 315 1.86 14.42 -10.06
CA ALA A 315 2.47 13.14 -10.42
C ALA A 315 2.56 12.90 -11.94
N TYR A 316 1.64 13.47 -12.72
CA TYR A 316 1.62 13.39 -14.19
C TYR A 316 2.48 14.46 -14.89
N ALA A 317 3.21 15.28 -14.14
CA ALA A 317 4.19 16.25 -14.64
C ALA A 317 3.67 17.16 -15.77
N GLY A 318 2.44 17.66 -15.63
CA GLY A 318 1.79 18.55 -16.59
C GLY A 318 1.19 17.87 -17.83
N ALA A 319 1.33 16.55 -17.97
CA ALA A 319 0.63 15.82 -19.03
C ALA A 319 -0.89 15.83 -18.83
N LEU A 320 -1.33 15.87 -17.56
CA LEU A 320 -2.70 16.08 -17.11
C LEU A 320 -2.77 17.40 -16.32
N THR A 321 -3.88 18.13 -16.48
CA THR A 321 -4.21 19.34 -15.71
C THR A 321 -5.11 19.05 -14.52
N LYS A 322 -5.69 17.85 -14.45
CA LYS A 322 -6.41 17.32 -13.28
C LYS A 322 -6.31 15.80 -13.25
N ALA A 323 -6.01 15.24 -12.09
CA ALA A 323 -6.04 13.81 -11.83
C ALA A 323 -6.52 13.52 -10.40
N VAL A 324 -7.83 13.68 -10.17
CA VAL A 324 -8.46 13.46 -8.86
C VAL A 324 -9.17 12.11 -8.86
N ARG A 325 -8.97 11.33 -7.81
CA ARG A 325 -9.71 10.07 -7.57
C ARG A 325 -10.34 10.08 -6.20
N SER A 326 -11.60 9.70 -6.12
CA SER A 326 -12.31 9.44 -4.87
C SER A 326 -12.67 7.96 -4.75
N VAL A 327 -12.49 7.40 -3.56
CA VAL A 327 -12.88 6.06 -3.17
C VAL A 327 -13.90 6.17 -2.04
N VAL A 328 -15.06 5.55 -2.20
CA VAL A 328 -16.03 5.35 -1.12
C VAL A 328 -16.13 3.86 -0.84
N TYR A 329 -15.72 3.44 0.35
CA TYR A 329 -15.88 2.05 0.77
C TYR A 329 -17.12 1.95 1.67
N LEU A 330 -18.18 1.35 1.15
CA LEU A 330 -19.39 1.00 1.88
C LEU A 330 -19.21 -0.41 2.45
N ARG A 331 -19.11 -0.50 3.78
CA ARG A 331 -18.90 -1.78 4.44
C ARG A 331 -20.11 -2.70 4.26
N PRO A 332 -19.90 -4.02 4.15
CA PRO A 332 -18.60 -4.70 4.26
C PRO A 332 -17.87 -4.92 2.93
N SER A 333 -18.49 -4.67 1.77
CA SER A 333 -18.02 -5.31 0.52
C SER A 333 -18.10 -4.45 -0.74
N THR A 334 -18.55 -3.19 -0.65
CA THR A 334 -18.81 -2.37 -1.84
C THR A 334 -17.89 -1.15 -1.89
N VAL A 335 -17.21 -0.95 -3.02
CA VAL A 335 -16.31 0.17 -3.25
C VAL A 335 -16.80 0.94 -4.47
N LEU A 336 -17.05 2.24 -4.32
CA LEU A 336 -17.30 3.14 -5.44
C LEU A 336 -16.01 3.92 -5.73
N LEU A 337 -15.60 3.93 -6.99
CA LEU A 337 -14.50 4.73 -7.49
C LEU A 337 -15.02 5.82 -8.42
N TYR A 338 -14.53 7.03 -8.22
CA TYR A 338 -14.74 8.15 -9.11
C TYR A 338 -13.40 8.75 -9.53
N ASP A 339 -13.17 8.87 -10.83
CA ASP A 339 -12.02 9.57 -11.40
C ASP A 339 -12.49 10.84 -12.10
N ASN A 340 -11.77 11.95 -11.92
CA ASN A 340 -11.98 13.21 -12.61
C ASN A 340 -10.67 13.69 -13.22
N LEU A 341 -10.62 13.64 -14.55
CA LEU A 341 -9.41 13.78 -15.34
C LEU A 341 -9.54 14.95 -16.32
N SER A 342 -8.47 15.71 -16.50
CA SER A 342 -8.39 16.75 -17.53
C SER A 342 -6.98 16.88 -18.07
N SER A 343 -6.87 17.31 -19.33
CA SER A 343 -5.62 17.51 -20.06
C SER A 343 -5.82 18.62 -21.09
N GLY A 344 -4.77 19.42 -21.33
CA GLY A 344 -4.78 20.43 -22.40
C GLY A 344 -4.84 19.83 -23.82
N THR A 345 -4.51 18.54 -23.95
CA THR A 345 -4.55 17.78 -25.20
C THR A 345 -5.56 16.63 -25.08
N GLY A 346 -6.27 16.29 -26.16
CA GLY A 346 -7.15 15.13 -26.17
C GLY A 346 -6.37 13.83 -25.92
N ARG A 347 -6.77 13.08 -24.88
CA ARG A 347 -6.13 11.82 -24.46
C ARG A 347 -7.05 10.64 -24.68
N LYS A 348 -6.50 9.49 -25.05
CA LYS A 348 -7.20 8.21 -24.94
C LYS A 348 -7.00 7.68 -23.51
N TRP A 349 -8.02 7.81 -22.67
CA TRP A 349 -7.97 7.47 -21.26
C TRP A 349 -8.05 5.97 -21.02
N GLU A 350 -7.36 5.50 -19.97
CA GLU A 350 -7.25 4.09 -19.64
C GLU A 350 -7.42 3.91 -18.13
N TRP A 351 -8.43 3.12 -17.75
CA TRP A 351 -8.67 2.73 -16.37
C TRP A 351 -8.14 1.31 -16.17
N ASN A 352 -7.07 1.13 -15.39
CA ASN A 352 -6.35 -0.14 -15.26
C ASN A 352 -6.79 -0.94 -14.04
N ILE A 353 -6.75 -2.27 -14.18
CA ILE A 353 -6.94 -3.22 -13.08
C ILE A 353 -6.06 -4.45 -13.26
N HIS A 354 -5.54 -4.99 -12.15
CA HIS A 354 -4.62 -6.12 -12.12
C HIS A 354 -5.05 -7.20 -11.12
N ALA A 355 -4.76 -8.45 -11.45
CA ALA A 355 -5.12 -9.63 -10.67
C ALA A 355 -4.05 -10.72 -10.76
N LEU A 356 -4.09 -11.69 -9.83
CA LEU A 356 -3.26 -12.90 -9.91
C LEU A 356 -3.86 -13.97 -10.85
N ASN A 357 -5.15 -13.89 -11.14
CA ASN A 357 -5.89 -14.85 -11.95
C ASN A 357 -6.52 -14.15 -13.17
N PRO A 358 -6.87 -14.89 -14.24
CA PRO A 358 -7.50 -14.31 -15.42
C PRO A 358 -8.73 -13.46 -15.09
N ILE A 359 -8.84 -12.31 -15.75
CA ILE A 359 -9.97 -11.41 -15.60
C ILE A 359 -11.08 -11.84 -16.57
N ALA A 360 -12.20 -12.30 -16.03
CA ALA A 360 -13.36 -12.68 -16.84
C ALA A 360 -14.08 -11.44 -17.35
N VAL A 361 -14.28 -11.34 -18.67
CA VAL A 361 -15.09 -10.29 -19.29
C VAL A 361 -16.53 -10.78 -19.36
N ILE A 362 -17.41 -10.13 -18.61
CA ILE A 362 -18.85 -10.45 -18.57
C ILE A 362 -19.59 -9.64 -19.63
N ASP A 363 -19.29 -8.35 -19.70
CA ASP A 363 -19.67 -7.41 -20.75
C ASP A 363 -18.47 -6.53 -21.03
N SER A 364 -17.92 -6.60 -22.24
CA SER A 364 -16.73 -5.83 -22.60
C SER A 364 -16.95 -4.32 -22.50
N SER A 365 -18.18 -3.83 -22.55
CA SER A 365 -18.47 -2.40 -22.42
C SER A 365 -18.51 -1.92 -20.97
N SER A 366 -18.74 -2.81 -20.00
CA SER A 366 -19.11 -2.37 -18.65
C SER A 366 -18.78 -3.33 -17.50
N GLN A 367 -18.63 -4.64 -17.71
CA GLN A 367 -18.56 -5.62 -16.62
C GLN A 367 -17.42 -6.62 -16.74
N ILE A 368 -16.66 -6.74 -15.65
CA ILE A 368 -15.62 -7.76 -15.49
C ILE A 368 -15.72 -8.44 -14.12
N ARG A 369 -15.10 -9.60 -14.00
CA ARG A 369 -14.99 -10.35 -12.74
C ARG A 369 -13.58 -10.88 -12.54
N ILE A 370 -13.06 -10.70 -11.34
CA ILE A 370 -11.84 -11.36 -10.85
C ILE A 370 -12.25 -12.38 -9.80
N THR A 371 -11.69 -13.59 -9.86
CA THR A 371 -11.91 -14.65 -8.88
C THR A 371 -10.57 -15.13 -8.33
N SER A 372 -10.47 -15.30 -7.02
CA SER A 372 -9.31 -15.90 -6.34
C SER A 372 -9.79 -16.74 -5.18
N GLY A 373 -9.41 -18.01 -5.14
CA GLY A 373 -9.93 -18.97 -4.16
C GLY A 373 -11.47 -18.97 -4.13
N THR A 374 -12.02 -18.71 -2.95
CA THR A 374 -13.48 -18.62 -2.71
C THR A 374 -14.04 -17.20 -2.85
N GLU A 375 -13.19 -16.23 -3.16
CA GLU A 375 -13.54 -14.81 -3.21
C GLU A 375 -13.62 -14.31 -4.66
N SER A 376 -14.38 -13.24 -4.84
CA SER A 376 -14.51 -12.60 -6.15
C SER A 376 -14.69 -11.09 -6.04
N LEU A 377 -14.34 -10.38 -7.11
CA LEU A 377 -14.54 -8.95 -7.29
C LEU A 377 -15.24 -8.72 -8.62
N CYS A 378 -16.48 -8.23 -8.58
CA CYS A 378 -17.19 -7.76 -9.76
C CYS A 378 -16.98 -6.25 -9.91
N VAL A 379 -16.68 -5.81 -11.12
CA VAL A 379 -16.51 -4.38 -11.45
C VAL A 379 -17.59 -4.03 -12.48
N ASP A 380 -18.37 -3.00 -12.18
CA ASP A 380 -19.38 -2.42 -13.07
C ASP A 380 -19.00 -0.96 -13.39
N ALA A 381 -18.76 -0.65 -14.65
CA ALA A 381 -18.61 0.74 -15.11
C ALA A 381 -20.00 1.39 -15.23
N LEU A 382 -20.40 2.17 -14.22
CA LEU A 382 -21.70 2.83 -14.16
C LEU A 382 -21.78 4.06 -15.07
N ALA A 383 -20.67 4.76 -15.24
CA ALA A 383 -20.53 5.89 -16.16
C ALA A 383 -19.08 6.06 -16.61
N GLY A 384 -18.89 6.57 -17.82
CA GLY A 384 -17.56 6.79 -18.38
C GLY A 384 -17.58 7.36 -19.80
N PRO A 385 -16.41 7.64 -20.40
CA PRO A 385 -16.29 8.14 -21.77
C PRO A 385 -16.68 7.11 -22.87
N GLY A 386 -17.36 6.01 -22.50
CA GLY A 386 -17.57 4.83 -23.33
C GLY A 386 -16.25 4.11 -23.65
N GLY A 387 -16.29 2.82 -23.94
CA GLY A 387 -15.08 2.07 -24.19
C GLY A 387 -15.29 0.57 -24.19
N THR A 388 -14.19 -0.15 -24.39
CA THR A 388 -14.16 -1.60 -24.20
C THR A 388 -13.05 -1.98 -23.23
N PHE A 389 -13.34 -2.96 -22.39
CA PHE A 389 -12.35 -3.65 -21.60
C PHE A 389 -11.48 -4.50 -22.52
N SER A 390 -10.17 -4.26 -22.44
CA SER A 390 -9.16 -5.04 -23.13
C SER A 390 -8.44 -5.89 -22.08
N PRO A 391 -8.77 -7.19 -21.94
CA PRO A 391 -8.01 -8.07 -21.07
C PRO A 391 -6.62 -8.28 -21.69
N ILE A 392 -5.62 -8.23 -20.83
CA ILE A 392 -4.24 -8.58 -21.17
C ILE A 392 -4.03 -9.97 -20.58
N ASN A 393 -4.30 -10.97 -21.42
CA ASN A 393 -4.24 -12.38 -21.05
C ASN A 393 -2.82 -12.91 -21.28
N GLY A 394 -2.12 -13.31 -20.23
CA GLY A 394 -0.76 -13.86 -20.30
C GLY A 394 0.33 -12.83 -19.94
N GLN A 395 1.59 -13.25 -20.04
CA GLN A 395 2.78 -12.45 -19.72
C GLN A 395 3.03 -11.36 -20.77
N ASP A 396 2.14 -10.38 -20.87
CA ASP A 396 2.39 -9.19 -21.69
C ASP A 396 2.99 -8.08 -20.83
N TYR A 397 4.32 -8.08 -20.80
CA TYR A 397 5.15 -7.06 -20.18
C TYR A 397 5.69 -6.06 -21.21
N SER A 398 4.94 -5.80 -22.28
CA SER A 398 5.35 -4.84 -23.29
C SER A 398 5.65 -3.45 -22.69
N SER A 399 6.81 -2.91 -23.06
CA SER A 399 7.30 -1.59 -22.66
C SER A 399 6.60 -0.51 -23.48
N TRP A 400 5.35 -0.17 -23.17
CA TRP A 400 4.73 0.98 -23.85
C TRP A 400 5.25 2.29 -23.26
N GLY A 401 5.94 3.11 -24.08
CA GLY A 401 6.32 4.47 -23.69
C GLY A 401 7.31 5.19 -24.61
N SER A 402 6.88 5.86 -25.69
CA SER A 402 7.73 6.73 -26.53
C SER A 402 8.76 6.02 -27.44
N ALA A 403 9.06 6.67 -28.57
CA ALA A 403 9.84 6.12 -29.68
C ALA A 403 11.30 5.78 -29.36
N ASP A 404 11.78 6.09 -28.14
CA ASP A 404 13.11 5.72 -27.64
C ASP A 404 13.06 4.53 -26.63
N GLU A 405 11.87 4.07 -26.22
CA GLU A 405 11.65 2.90 -25.32
C GLU A 405 11.13 1.66 -26.08
N ASP A 406 11.07 1.73 -27.41
CA ASP A 406 10.66 0.64 -28.29
C ASP A 406 11.75 -0.44 -28.34
N ASP A 407 11.34 -1.69 -28.09
CA ASP A 407 12.02 -2.95 -28.45
C ASP A 407 12.66 -3.79 -27.32
N SER A 408 12.32 -3.57 -26.04
CA SER A 408 12.64 -4.60 -25.04
C SER A 408 11.56 -4.86 -24.01
N SER A 409 11.09 -6.12 -23.98
CA SER A 409 10.17 -6.64 -22.98
C SER A 409 10.62 -6.28 -21.55
N ALA A 410 9.68 -5.79 -20.73
CA ALA A 410 9.86 -5.60 -19.31
C ALA A 410 9.49 -6.88 -18.53
N ALA A 411 9.69 -8.06 -19.12
CA ALA A 411 9.39 -9.33 -18.45
C ALA A 411 10.31 -9.56 -17.24
N PRO A 412 9.83 -10.29 -16.22
CA PRO A 412 10.64 -10.60 -15.05
C PRO A 412 11.93 -11.33 -15.41
N SER A 413 13.01 -11.05 -14.70
CA SER A 413 14.30 -11.71 -14.90
C SER A 413 14.22 -13.23 -14.63
N ASN A 414 13.36 -13.65 -13.71
CA ASN A 414 13.11 -15.06 -13.42
C ASN A 414 12.02 -15.62 -14.36
N PRO A 415 12.34 -16.58 -15.25
CA PRO A 415 11.36 -17.14 -16.18
C PRO A 415 10.26 -17.97 -15.48
N ASN A 416 10.45 -18.34 -14.21
CA ASN A 416 9.47 -19.06 -13.41
C ASN A 416 8.56 -18.12 -12.59
N ALA A 417 8.65 -16.80 -12.81
CA ALA A 417 7.71 -15.85 -12.20
C ALA A 417 6.27 -16.24 -12.59
N PRO A 418 5.36 -16.40 -11.61
CA PRO A 418 3.97 -16.72 -11.92
C PRO A 418 3.35 -15.70 -12.89
N VAL A 419 2.35 -16.12 -13.64
CA VAL A 419 1.63 -15.17 -14.50
C VAL A 419 0.75 -14.29 -13.63
N GLN A 420 0.77 -12.99 -13.90
CA GLN A 420 -0.22 -12.04 -13.40
C GLN A 420 -1.04 -11.54 -14.58
N TYR A 421 -2.26 -11.11 -14.32
CA TYR A 421 -3.21 -10.70 -15.34
C TYR A 421 -3.55 -9.24 -15.15
N SER A 422 -3.68 -8.55 -16.28
CA SER A 422 -3.99 -7.13 -16.30
C SER A 422 -5.14 -6.87 -17.26
N GLY A 423 -5.75 -5.70 -17.18
CA GLY A 423 -6.67 -5.24 -18.19
C GLY A 423 -7.04 -3.79 -17.97
N LYS A 424 -7.65 -3.19 -18.98
CA LYS A 424 -8.05 -1.79 -18.91
C LYS A 424 -9.31 -1.51 -19.69
N PHE A 425 -10.16 -0.64 -19.15
CA PHE A 425 -11.19 0.03 -19.93
C PHE A 425 -10.54 1.19 -20.67
N VAL A 426 -10.61 1.17 -21.99
CA VAL A 426 -10.02 2.21 -22.85
C VAL A 426 -11.11 3.07 -23.44
N SER A 427 -11.00 4.39 -23.26
CA SER A 427 -11.98 5.34 -23.81
C SER A 427 -12.12 5.18 -25.33
N ALA A 428 -13.34 5.23 -25.84
CA ALA A 428 -13.64 5.01 -27.26
C ALA A 428 -12.99 6.08 -28.18
N ARG A 429 -12.89 7.33 -27.72
CA ARG A 429 -12.30 8.45 -28.47
C ARG A 429 -11.43 9.31 -27.57
N PRO A 430 -10.37 9.94 -28.11
CA PRO A 430 -9.61 10.94 -27.36
C PRO A 430 -10.48 12.12 -26.91
N SER A 431 -10.25 12.61 -25.69
CA SER A 431 -10.97 13.77 -25.13
C SER A 431 -10.08 14.53 -24.15
N THR A 432 -10.36 15.83 -23.95
CA THR A 432 -9.60 16.68 -23.03
C THR A 432 -10.00 16.50 -21.56
N ALA A 433 -11.12 15.83 -21.31
CA ALA A 433 -11.57 15.49 -19.97
C ALA A 433 -12.29 14.14 -19.99
N ALA A 434 -12.19 13.41 -18.88
CA ALA A 434 -12.94 12.19 -18.66
C ALA A 434 -13.32 12.06 -17.18
N GLU A 435 -14.48 11.46 -16.96
CA GLU A 435 -14.89 11.00 -15.64
C GLU A 435 -15.18 9.51 -15.73
N PHE A 436 -14.78 8.74 -14.71
CA PHE A 436 -15.14 7.34 -14.58
C PHE A 436 -15.90 7.15 -13.27
N ILE A 437 -16.97 6.35 -13.31
CA ILE A 437 -17.67 5.85 -12.12
C ILE A 437 -17.69 4.33 -12.20
N ALA A 438 -16.93 3.69 -11.32
CA ALA A 438 -16.83 2.24 -11.25
C ALA A 438 -17.30 1.73 -9.89
N LEU A 439 -18.20 0.75 -9.90
CA LEU A 439 -18.66 0.05 -8.71
C LEU A 439 -17.97 -1.30 -8.61
N LEU A 440 -17.30 -1.55 -7.49
CA LEU A 440 -16.54 -2.74 -7.20
C LEU A 440 -17.22 -3.49 -6.05
N ARG A 441 -17.60 -4.75 -6.26
CA ARG A 441 -18.38 -5.56 -5.32
C ARG A 441 -17.65 -6.84 -4.99
N VAL A 442 -17.15 -6.94 -3.76
CA VAL A 442 -16.55 -8.16 -3.21
C VAL A 442 -17.66 -9.20 -2.99
N GLY A 443 -17.39 -10.44 -3.39
CA GLY A 443 -18.36 -11.54 -3.41
C GLY A 443 -19.40 -11.44 -4.53
N CYS A 444 -19.32 -10.42 -5.40
CA CYS A 444 -20.23 -10.22 -6.52
C CYS A 444 -21.73 -10.19 -6.13
N VAL A 445 -22.04 -9.78 -4.89
CA VAL A 445 -23.43 -9.69 -4.40
C VAL A 445 -24.23 -8.77 -5.32
N PRO A 446 -25.37 -9.22 -5.90
CA PRO A 446 -26.22 -8.37 -6.73
C PRO A 446 -26.67 -7.11 -5.97
N THR A 447 -26.30 -5.94 -6.49
CA THR A 447 -26.65 -4.65 -5.91
C THR A 447 -27.20 -3.76 -7.02
N ALA A 448 -28.42 -3.26 -6.87
CA ALA A 448 -28.97 -2.28 -7.79
C ALA A 448 -28.14 -0.99 -7.68
N ALA A 449 -27.60 -0.52 -8.80
CA ALA A 449 -26.81 0.69 -8.82
C ALA A 449 -27.02 1.49 -10.11
N SER A 450 -26.97 2.81 -9.99
CA SER A 450 -27.07 3.72 -11.13
C SER A 450 -26.30 5.00 -10.83
N ALA A 451 -25.78 5.64 -11.88
CA ALA A 451 -25.11 6.92 -11.78
C ALA A 451 -25.79 7.92 -12.71
N SER A 452 -26.04 9.13 -12.21
CA SER A 452 -26.60 10.22 -13.00
C SER A 452 -25.90 11.53 -12.66
N LYS A 453 -25.77 12.41 -13.66
CA LYS A 453 -25.15 13.73 -13.48
C LYS A 453 -26.15 14.83 -13.75
N ALA A 454 -26.30 15.75 -12.81
CA ALA A 454 -27.10 16.95 -12.97
C ALA A 454 -26.34 18.15 -12.39
N ASN A 455 -26.31 19.27 -13.13
CA ASN A 455 -25.67 20.52 -12.69
C ASN A 455 -24.22 20.33 -12.19
N GLY A 456 -23.45 19.47 -12.86
CA GLY A 456 -22.04 19.20 -12.50
C GLY A 456 -21.83 18.28 -11.29
N THR A 457 -22.90 17.85 -10.63
CA THR A 457 -22.84 16.93 -9.47
C THR A 457 -23.29 15.53 -9.91
N TRP A 458 -22.52 14.51 -9.52
CA TRP A 458 -22.94 13.12 -9.69
C TRP A 458 -23.77 12.67 -8.49
N THR A 459 -24.83 11.94 -8.77
CA THR A 459 -25.60 11.18 -7.79
C THR A 459 -25.53 9.71 -8.19
N VAL A 460 -24.96 8.89 -7.31
CA VAL A 460 -24.81 7.45 -7.49
C VAL A 460 -25.67 6.72 -6.46
N GLN A 461 -26.70 6.03 -6.92
CA GLN A 461 -27.52 5.14 -6.09
C GLN A 461 -26.82 3.78 -5.99
N ILE A 462 -26.67 3.24 -4.78
CA ILE A 462 -26.12 1.91 -4.53
C ILE A 462 -26.97 1.23 -3.46
N GLY A 463 -27.91 0.37 -3.88
CA GLY A 463 -28.93 -0.17 -2.98
C GLY A 463 -29.70 0.98 -2.32
N ASP A 464 -29.67 1.05 -0.99
CA ASP A 464 -30.31 2.11 -0.19
C ASP A 464 -29.37 3.27 0.15
N ARG A 465 -28.19 3.36 -0.46
CA ARG A 465 -27.23 4.46 -0.22
C ARG A 465 -27.17 5.40 -1.41
N ILE A 466 -27.04 6.69 -1.12
CA ILE A 466 -26.81 7.73 -2.12
C ILE A 466 -25.43 8.34 -1.90
N VAL A 467 -24.59 8.29 -2.93
CA VAL A 467 -23.31 8.99 -2.95
C VAL A 467 -23.43 10.21 -3.86
N THR A 468 -23.13 11.39 -3.32
CA THR A 468 -23.07 12.65 -4.07
C THR A 468 -21.62 13.05 -4.28
N ILE A 469 -21.23 13.37 -5.51
CA ILE A 469 -19.86 13.77 -5.86
C ILE A 469 -19.91 15.13 -6.53
N GLY A 470 -19.31 16.13 -5.86
CA GLY A 470 -19.21 17.48 -6.37
C GLY A 470 -18.27 17.58 -7.58
N ALA A 471 -18.34 18.69 -8.31
CA ALA A 471 -17.47 18.94 -9.46
C ALA A 471 -15.97 19.08 -9.07
N ASP A 472 -15.72 19.46 -7.82
CA ASP A 472 -14.40 19.47 -7.18
C ASP A 472 -13.88 18.05 -6.85
N GLY A 473 -14.75 17.03 -6.93
CA GLY A 473 -14.45 15.64 -6.60
C GLY A 473 -14.70 15.28 -5.14
N ILE A 474 -15.14 16.24 -4.33
CA ILE A 474 -15.48 16.01 -2.92
C ILE A 474 -16.73 15.14 -2.84
N VAL A 475 -16.65 14.11 -2.00
CA VAL A 475 -17.70 13.10 -1.89
C VAL A 475 -18.45 13.25 -0.58
N GLY A 476 -19.78 13.11 -0.65
CA GLY A 476 -20.69 12.94 0.47
C GLY A 476 -21.50 11.65 0.32
N VAL A 477 -21.91 11.07 1.45
CA VAL A 477 -22.78 9.89 1.50
C VAL A 477 -24.01 10.23 2.33
N ALA A 478 -25.19 9.95 1.80
CA ALA A 478 -26.48 10.09 2.47
C ALA A 478 -27.16 8.71 2.61
N GLN A 479 -28.02 8.60 3.63
CA GLN A 479 -28.92 7.47 3.81
C GLN A 479 -30.15 7.59 2.93
#